data_AF-A0A942T1N3-F1
#
_entry.id   AF-A0A942T1N3-F1
#
_cell.length_a   1.000
_cell.length_b   1.000
_cell.length_c   1.000
_cell.angle_alpha   90.00
_cell.angle_beta   90.00
_cell.angle_gamma   90.00
#
_symmetry.space_group_name_H-M   'P 1'
#
loop_
_entity.id
_entity.type
_entity.pdbx_description
1 polymer ?
#
loop_
_entity_poly.entity_id
_entity_poly.type
_entity_poly.pdbx_seq_one_letter_code
_entity_poly.pdbx_strand_id
1 'polypeptide(L)'
;MRRTLVAALVVAATGLLAACSPAAEPEDSIDSSATSGAAASGTSPIVFAFVCRTGSSDRTETYTTYSAVWEDERTECTAERITGTEMSAQQADAVQAAGGAATLEELAAGCAVSGTAPWTAPVTDGRGASVAAGLLAYCPGHPDVDELRAAVATHGA
;
A
#
# COMPACT_ATOMS: atom_id res chain seq x y z
N MET A 1 31.48 26.03 20.52
CA MET A 1 31.75 25.34 21.79
C MET A 1 31.41 23.86 21.61
N ARG A 2 32.39 22.98 21.83
CA ARG A 2 32.29 21.52 21.74
C ARG A 2 31.49 20.98 22.93
N ARG A 3 30.59 20.03 22.70
CA ARG A 3 30.13 19.10 23.75
C ARG A 3 30.25 17.67 23.26
N THR A 4 31.38 17.10 23.64
CA THR A 4 31.73 15.69 23.61
C THR A 4 30.91 14.95 24.67
N LEU A 5 30.32 13.80 24.33
CA LEU A 5 29.90 12.79 25.31
C LEU A 5 30.36 11.42 24.83
N VAL A 6 31.10 10.77 25.73
CA VAL A 6 31.81 9.50 25.61
C VAL A 6 31.09 8.48 26.52
N ALA A 7 31.28 7.20 26.20
CA ALA A 7 30.93 5.96 26.95
C ALA A 7 29.65 5.27 26.43
N ALA A 8 29.59 3.94 26.27
CA ALA A 8 30.23 2.92 27.08
C ALA A 8 30.56 1.61 26.33
N LEU A 9 31.57 0.93 26.89
CA LEU A 9 32.08 -0.40 26.60
C LEU A 9 31.21 -1.47 27.31
N VAL A 10 30.89 -2.60 26.66
CA VAL A 10 30.62 -3.89 27.35
C VAL A 10 31.17 -5.05 26.53
N VAL A 11 31.72 -6.04 27.25
CA VAL A 11 32.65 -7.09 26.85
C VAL A 11 31.98 -8.47 26.77
N ALA A 12 32.45 -9.27 25.81
CA ALA A 12 32.56 -10.75 25.72
C ALA A 12 31.32 -11.67 25.74
N ALA A 13 31.29 -12.57 24.75
CA ALA A 13 31.20 -14.02 25.00
C ALA A 13 31.83 -14.80 23.83
N THR A 14 32.87 -15.57 24.13
CA THR A 14 33.52 -16.56 23.26
C THR A 14 32.85 -17.92 23.38
N GLY A 15 32.77 -18.65 22.27
CA GLY A 15 32.85 -20.12 22.27
C GLY A 15 31.80 -20.84 21.41
N LEU A 16 32.23 -21.46 20.32
CA LEU A 16 32.33 -22.93 20.19
C LEU A 16 32.73 -23.32 18.74
N LEU A 17 33.77 -24.16 18.66
CA LEU A 17 34.26 -24.83 17.44
C LEU A 17 33.47 -26.13 17.22
N ALA A 18 33.02 -26.37 15.99
CA ALA A 18 32.76 -27.67 15.34
C ALA A 18 31.93 -27.39 14.07
N ALA A 19 32.12 -27.96 12.89
CA ALA A 19 33.08 -28.89 12.35
C ALA A 19 33.02 -28.71 10.80
N CYS A 20 34.15 -28.88 10.13
CA CYS A 20 34.25 -28.92 8.67
C CYS A 20 34.11 -30.39 8.20
N SER A 21 33.44 -30.62 7.07
CA SER A 21 33.80 -31.54 5.93
C SER A 21 32.52 -32.04 5.19
N PRO A 22 32.59 -32.61 3.96
CA PRO A 22 32.19 -31.92 2.73
C PRO A 22 31.13 -32.72 1.91
N ALA A 23 30.62 -32.14 0.82
CA ALA A 23 30.44 -32.78 -0.50
C ALA A 23 29.29 -32.12 -1.30
N ALA A 24 29.63 -31.70 -2.52
CA ALA A 24 28.73 -31.50 -3.65
C ALA A 24 28.19 -32.90 -4.08
N GLU A 25 27.03 -33.06 -4.71
CA GLU A 25 26.63 -32.51 -6.02
C GLU A 25 25.11 -32.59 -6.22
N PRO A 26 24.58 -31.85 -7.21
CA PRO A 26 23.16 -31.55 -7.40
C PRO A 26 22.45 -32.67 -8.14
N GLU A 27 21.12 -32.58 -8.26
CA GLU A 27 20.26 -33.00 -9.38
C GLU A 27 18.87 -33.33 -8.82
N ASP A 28 17.99 -32.35 -8.80
CA ASP A 28 16.60 -32.62 -9.17
C ASP A 28 16.12 -31.44 -10.01
N SER A 29 15.91 -31.74 -11.28
CA SER A 29 15.42 -30.86 -12.32
C SER A 29 14.23 -30.05 -11.82
N ILE A 30 14.40 -28.72 -11.70
CA ILE A 30 13.27 -27.82 -11.56
C ILE A 30 12.59 -27.76 -12.93
N ASP A 31 11.57 -28.58 -13.09
CA ASP A 31 10.54 -28.41 -14.10
C ASP A 31 10.03 -26.96 -14.01
N SER A 32 10.47 -26.13 -14.96
CA SER A 32 10.03 -24.73 -15.09
C SER A 32 8.69 -24.64 -15.83
N SER A 33 7.80 -25.62 -15.63
CA SER A 33 6.48 -25.68 -16.26
C SER A 33 5.41 -26.15 -15.28
N ALA A 34 5.42 -25.58 -14.09
CA ALA A 34 4.23 -25.52 -13.25
C ALA A 34 4.23 -24.21 -12.45
N THR A 35 3.93 -23.08 -13.12
CA THR A 35 3.06 -22.09 -12.48
C THR A 35 1.75 -22.80 -12.23
N SER A 36 1.72 -23.55 -11.14
CA SER A 36 0.51 -24.04 -10.52
C SER A 36 -0.26 -22.79 -10.17
N GLY A 37 -1.18 -22.41 -11.06
CA GLY A 37 -2.34 -21.62 -10.71
C GLY A 37 -3.04 -22.37 -9.60
N ALA A 38 -2.61 -22.13 -8.36
CA ALA A 38 -3.39 -22.47 -7.21
C ALA A 38 -4.64 -21.60 -7.33
N ALA A 39 -5.69 -22.17 -7.90
CA ALA A 39 -7.04 -21.67 -7.73
C ALA A 39 -7.33 -21.81 -6.23
N ALA A 40 -6.86 -20.85 -5.45
CA ALA A 40 -7.19 -20.70 -4.05
C ALA A 40 -8.71 -20.51 -4.02
N SER A 41 -9.44 -21.59 -3.78
CA SER A 41 -10.90 -21.61 -3.66
C SER A 41 -11.34 -21.05 -2.30
N GLY A 42 -10.61 -20.05 -1.82
CA GLY A 42 -10.91 -19.29 -0.62
C GLY A 42 -11.28 -17.88 -1.04
N THR A 43 -12.44 -17.40 -0.57
CA THR A 43 -12.90 -16.03 -0.71
C THR A 43 -12.02 -15.12 0.15
N SER A 44 -10.80 -14.85 -0.30
CA SER A 44 -9.91 -13.89 0.33
C SER A 44 -10.26 -12.48 -0.15
N PRO A 45 -10.24 -11.47 0.74
CA PRO A 45 -10.39 -10.08 0.35
C PRO A 45 -9.41 -9.71 -0.77
N ILE A 46 -9.85 -8.87 -1.70
CA ILE A 46 -8.99 -8.28 -2.72
C ILE A 46 -7.86 -7.50 -2.03
N VAL A 47 -6.62 -7.79 -2.40
CA VAL A 47 -5.42 -7.09 -1.93
C VAL A 47 -4.71 -6.47 -3.11
N PHE A 48 -4.19 -5.25 -2.91
CA PHE A 48 -3.49 -4.48 -3.93
C PHE A 48 -2.00 -4.32 -3.62
N ALA A 49 -1.18 -4.25 -4.67
CA ALA A 49 0.09 -3.55 -4.66
C ALA A 49 -0.10 -2.18 -5.33
N PHE A 50 0.79 -1.23 -5.03
CA PHE A 50 0.76 0.13 -5.54
C PHE A 50 1.97 0.35 -6.44
N VAL A 51 1.73 0.60 -7.72
CA VAL A 51 2.76 0.92 -8.68
C VAL A 51 2.79 2.42 -8.83
N CYS A 52 3.85 3.04 -8.30
CA CYS A 52 3.97 4.49 -8.22
C CYS A 52 5.05 5.01 -9.16
N ARG A 53 4.81 6.13 -9.83
CA ARG A 53 5.81 6.77 -10.69
C ARG A 53 6.91 7.41 -9.84
N THR A 54 8.17 7.24 -10.25
CA THR A 54 9.33 7.80 -9.56
C THR A 54 10.06 8.82 -10.45
N GLY A 55 10.11 10.06 -9.98
CA GLY A 55 10.76 11.16 -10.68
C GLY A 55 10.09 11.54 -12.00
N SER A 56 10.87 12.08 -12.94
CA SER A 56 10.39 12.61 -14.23
C SER A 56 10.48 11.63 -15.42
N SER A 57 10.91 10.40 -15.18
CA SER A 57 10.97 9.31 -16.17
C SER A 57 9.82 8.32 -15.98
N ASP A 58 9.55 7.45 -16.96
CA ASP A 58 8.58 6.34 -16.85
C ASP A 58 9.04 5.20 -15.90
N ARG A 59 9.86 5.53 -14.91
CA ARG A 59 10.27 4.58 -13.88
C ARG A 59 9.16 4.46 -12.86
N THR A 60 8.93 3.24 -12.43
CA THR A 60 7.94 2.92 -11.40
C THR A 60 8.57 2.11 -10.29
N GLU A 61 8.01 2.24 -9.10
CA GLU A 61 8.35 1.46 -7.93
C GLU A 61 7.08 0.82 -7.37
N THR A 62 7.19 -0.41 -6.90
CA THR A 62 6.05 -1.20 -6.42
C THR A 62 6.09 -1.34 -4.90
N TYR A 63 5.00 -0.94 -4.25
CA TYR A 63 4.81 -1.02 -2.81
C TYR A 63 3.68 -1.99 -2.48
N THR A 64 3.77 -2.70 -1.35
CA THR A 64 2.72 -3.63 -0.91
C THR A 64 1.86 -3.09 0.23
N THR A 65 2.19 -1.91 0.75
CA THR A 65 1.43 -1.22 1.79
C THR A 65 1.33 0.27 1.49
N TYR A 66 0.19 0.90 1.82
CA TYR A 66 -0.01 2.35 1.68
C TYR A 66 0.98 3.15 2.53
N SER A 67 1.34 2.65 3.71
CA SER A 67 2.25 3.34 4.63
C SER A 67 3.63 3.56 4.03
N ALA A 68 4.15 2.57 3.30
CA ALA A 68 5.43 2.70 2.61
C ALA A 68 5.37 3.74 1.49
N VAL A 69 4.21 3.85 0.81
CA VAL A 69 3.97 4.89 -0.20
C VAL A 69 3.97 6.28 0.42
N TRP A 70 3.33 6.44 1.60
CA TRP A 70 3.31 7.70 2.34
C TRP A 70 4.69 8.10 2.89
N GLU A 71 5.45 7.14 3.41
CA GLU A 71 6.84 7.35 3.89
C GLU A 71 7.76 7.83 2.78
N ASP A 72 7.53 7.35 1.56
CA ASP A 72 8.26 7.75 0.35
C ASP A 72 7.64 8.97 -0.35
N GLU A 73 6.57 9.56 0.18
CA GLU A 73 5.92 10.77 -0.37
C GLU A 73 5.54 10.61 -1.85
N ARG A 74 5.09 9.42 -2.28
CA ARG A 74 4.63 9.23 -3.67
C ARG A 74 3.25 9.86 -3.86
N THR A 75 3.06 10.51 -5.00
CA THR A 75 1.84 11.28 -5.31
C THR A 75 1.08 10.78 -6.54
N GLU A 76 1.63 9.81 -7.26
CA GLU A 76 1.01 9.19 -8.42
C GLU A 76 1.22 7.69 -8.39
N CYS A 77 0.14 6.97 -8.13
CA CYS A 77 0.13 5.52 -8.00
C CYS A 77 -1.08 4.91 -8.70
N THR A 78 -0.93 3.67 -9.15
CA THR A 78 -2.04 2.80 -9.55
C THR A 78 -2.10 1.60 -8.62
N ALA A 79 -3.31 1.10 -8.35
CA ALA A 79 -3.50 -0.12 -7.57
C ALA A 79 -3.62 -1.34 -8.49
N GLU A 80 -2.79 -2.35 -8.25
CA GLU A 80 -2.79 -3.61 -8.98
C GLU A 80 -3.20 -4.76 -8.05
N ARG A 81 -4.23 -5.51 -8.43
CA ARG A 81 -4.71 -6.63 -7.64
C ARG A 81 -3.66 -7.75 -7.65
N ILE A 82 -3.18 -8.13 -6.47
CA ILE A 82 -2.18 -9.20 -6.31
C ILE A 82 -2.79 -10.51 -5.81
N THR A 83 -3.90 -10.44 -5.08
CA THR A 83 -4.65 -11.62 -4.62
C THR A 83 -6.09 -11.25 -4.27
N GLY A 84 -6.89 -12.26 -3.94
CA GLY A 84 -8.30 -12.15 -3.58
C GLY A 84 -9.22 -12.00 -4.78
N THR A 85 -10.45 -12.45 -4.61
CA THR A 85 -11.48 -12.45 -5.66
C THR A 85 -12.75 -11.75 -5.23
N GLU A 86 -12.93 -11.52 -3.93
CA GLU A 86 -14.11 -10.88 -3.36
C GLU A 86 -13.72 -9.64 -2.56
N MET A 87 -14.61 -8.65 -2.55
CA MET A 87 -14.44 -7.47 -1.71
C MET A 87 -14.63 -7.83 -0.24
N SER A 88 -13.83 -7.24 0.65
CA SER A 88 -14.20 -7.18 2.07
C SER A 88 -15.47 -6.34 2.26
N ALA A 89 -16.13 -6.45 3.43
CA ALA A 89 -17.27 -5.60 3.75
C ALA A 89 -16.93 -4.11 3.64
N GLN A 90 -15.76 -3.69 4.16
CA GLN A 90 -15.30 -2.31 4.04
C GLN A 90 -15.10 -1.87 2.59
N GLN A 91 -14.51 -2.74 1.75
CA GLN A 91 -14.30 -2.44 0.34
C GLN A 91 -15.64 -2.29 -0.40
N ALA A 92 -16.61 -3.16 -0.11
CA ALA A 92 -17.96 -3.08 -0.67
C ALA A 92 -18.68 -1.79 -0.23
N ASP A 93 -18.62 -1.45 1.06
CA ASP A 93 -19.21 -0.22 1.61
C ASP A 93 -18.59 1.02 0.97
N ALA A 94 -17.28 1.02 0.75
CA ALA A 94 -16.58 2.14 0.12
C ALA A 94 -16.96 2.31 -1.36
N VAL A 95 -17.05 1.22 -2.12
CA VAL A 95 -17.53 1.26 -3.51
C VAL A 95 -18.99 1.70 -3.58
N GLN A 96 -19.82 1.26 -2.63
CA GLN A 96 -21.21 1.69 -2.53
C GLN A 96 -21.31 3.18 -2.21
N ALA A 97 -20.52 3.69 -1.27
CA ALA A 97 -20.44 5.12 -0.94
C ALA A 97 -19.96 5.98 -2.12
N ALA A 98 -19.07 5.42 -2.94
CA ALA A 98 -18.64 6.05 -4.19
C ALA A 98 -19.74 6.12 -5.25
N GLY A 99 -20.83 5.34 -5.14
CA GLY A 99 -21.99 5.47 -6.02
C GLY A 99 -21.68 5.32 -7.52
N GLY A 100 -20.64 4.56 -7.87
CA GLY A 100 -20.14 4.43 -9.25
C GLY A 100 -19.23 5.57 -9.74
N ALA A 101 -18.94 6.56 -8.90
CA ALA A 101 -18.00 7.65 -9.21
C ALA A 101 -16.53 7.22 -9.18
N ALA A 102 -16.23 6.14 -8.44
CA ALA A 102 -14.93 5.47 -8.38
C ALA A 102 -15.11 3.95 -8.21
N THR A 103 -14.16 3.22 -8.79
CA THR A 103 -13.96 1.77 -8.67
C THR A 103 -13.15 1.43 -7.42
N LEU A 104 -13.08 0.15 -7.05
CA LEU A 104 -12.27 -0.30 -5.92
C LEU A 104 -10.78 0.02 -6.13
N GLU A 105 -10.27 -0.21 -7.33
CA GLU A 105 -8.90 0.07 -7.74
C GLU A 105 -8.58 1.57 -7.63
N GLU A 106 -9.49 2.44 -8.05
CA GLU A 106 -9.33 3.89 -7.92
C GLU A 106 -9.34 4.35 -6.46
N LEU A 107 -10.20 3.76 -5.61
CA LEU A 107 -10.21 4.04 -4.17
C LEU A 107 -8.92 3.55 -3.48
N ALA A 108 -8.41 2.39 -3.89
CA ALA A 108 -7.15 1.85 -3.39
C ALA A 108 -5.94 2.70 -3.81
N ALA A 109 -5.89 3.13 -5.07
CA ALA A 109 -4.86 4.03 -5.58
C ALA A 109 -4.92 5.41 -4.88
N GLY A 110 -6.12 5.94 -4.67
CA GLY A 110 -6.34 7.18 -3.94
C GLY A 110 -5.88 7.11 -2.49
N CYS A 111 -6.12 6.00 -1.79
CA CYS A 111 -5.62 5.79 -0.42
C CYS A 111 -4.09 5.71 -0.34
N ALA A 112 -3.41 5.33 -1.42
CA ALA A 112 -1.95 5.21 -1.42
C ALA A 112 -1.23 6.57 -1.48
N VAL A 113 -1.87 7.62 -2.01
CA VAL A 113 -1.22 8.93 -2.23
C VAL A 113 -1.64 9.94 -1.17
N SER A 114 -0.68 10.75 -0.70
CA SER A 114 -0.92 11.84 0.26
C SER A 114 -0.46 13.20 -0.27
N GLY A 115 -0.93 14.28 0.35
CA GLY A 115 -0.57 15.66 0.01
C GLY A 115 -1.08 16.14 -1.35
N THR A 116 -1.93 15.37 -2.02
CA THR A 116 -2.44 15.63 -3.37
C THR A 116 -3.94 15.39 -3.47
N ALA A 117 -4.53 15.81 -4.60
CA ALA A 117 -5.90 15.46 -4.94
C ALA A 117 -6.06 13.92 -4.99
N PRO A 118 -7.19 13.38 -4.53
CA PRO A 118 -8.40 14.10 -4.10
C PRO A 118 -8.40 14.55 -2.63
N TRP A 119 -7.41 14.18 -1.81
CA TRP A 119 -7.43 14.44 -0.36
C TRP A 119 -7.32 15.92 0.00
N THR A 120 -6.51 16.67 -0.75
CA THR A 120 -6.25 18.10 -0.50
C THR A 120 -7.03 19.03 -1.43
N ALA A 121 -7.87 18.47 -2.30
CA ALA A 121 -8.63 19.23 -3.28
C ALA A 121 -10.03 19.60 -2.75
N PRO A 122 -10.56 20.78 -3.11
CA PRO A 122 -11.94 21.13 -2.77
C PRO A 122 -12.94 20.21 -3.48
N VAL A 123 -14.01 19.84 -2.77
CA VAL A 123 -15.15 19.12 -3.34
C VAL A 123 -16.11 20.14 -3.94
N THR A 124 -16.27 20.12 -5.26
CA THR A 124 -17.01 21.17 -5.99
C THR A 124 -18.25 20.66 -6.73
N ASP A 125 -18.42 19.35 -6.85
CA ASP A 125 -19.56 18.73 -7.50
C ASP A 125 -19.96 17.40 -6.83
N GLY A 126 -21.13 16.87 -7.23
CA GLY A 126 -21.67 15.64 -6.66
C GLY A 126 -20.80 14.41 -6.92
N ARG A 127 -20.07 14.36 -8.04
CA ARG A 127 -19.17 13.25 -8.34
C ARG A 127 -17.99 13.27 -7.38
N GLY A 128 -17.38 14.43 -7.15
CA GLY A 128 -16.32 14.64 -6.18
C GLY A 128 -16.77 14.29 -4.75
N ALA A 129 -18.01 14.63 -4.38
CA ALA A 129 -18.57 14.26 -3.08
C ALA A 129 -18.68 12.74 -2.92
N SER A 130 -19.14 12.02 -3.96
CA SER A 130 -19.18 10.56 -3.95
C SER A 130 -17.79 9.93 -3.86
N VAL A 131 -16.81 10.42 -4.65
CA VAL A 131 -15.41 9.95 -4.54
C VAL A 131 -14.86 10.16 -3.14
N ALA A 132 -15.08 11.34 -2.55
CA ALA A 132 -14.65 11.65 -1.20
C ALA A 132 -15.28 10.72 -0.16
N ALA A 133 -16.59 10.44 -0.27
CA ALA A 133 -17.28 9.50 0.61
C ALA A 133 -16.69 8.09 0.50
N GLY A 134 -16.42 7.61 -0.71
CA GLY A 134 -15.76 6.33 -0.95
C GLY A 134 -14.37 6.24 -0.30
N LEU A 135 -13.56 7.29 -0.44
CA LEU A 135 -12.21 7.32 0.15
C LEU A 135 -12.22 7.35 1.68
N LEU A 136 -13.13 8.12 2.28
CA LEU A 136 -13.29 8.16 3.74
C LEU A 136 -13.71 6.80 4.31
N ALA A 137 -14.49 6.02 3.56
CA ALA A 137 -14.86 4.65 3.94
C ALA A 137 -13.72 3.64 3.69
N TYR A 138 -13.00 3.76 2.57
CA TYR A 138 -11.90 2.86 2.21
C TYR A 138 -10.68 3.05 3.14
N CYS A 139 -10.32 4.29 3.45
CA CYS A 139 -9.05 4.67 4.07
C CYS A 139 -9.24 5.58 5.29
N PRO A 140 -9.94 5.15 6.36
CA PRO A 140 -10.29 6.03 7.49
C PRO A 140 -9.08 6.54 8.29
N GLY A 141 -7.91 5.89 8.15
CA GLY A 141 -6.65 6.26 8.78
C GLY A 141 -5.68 7.01 7.86
N HIS A 142 -6.14 7.53 6.73
CA HIS A 142 -5.30 8.31 5.81
C HIS A 142 -4.71 9.56 6.50
N PRO A 143 -3.46 9.96 6.20
CA PRO A 143 -2.84 11.15 6.80
C PRO A 143 -3.66 12.44 6.60
N ASP A 144 -4.26 12.60 5.42
CA ASP A 144 -5.01 13.80 5.02
C ASP A 144 -6.54 13.66 5.23
N VAL A 145 -6.97 12.70 6.05
CA VAL A 145 -8.39 12.36 6.21
C VAL A 145 -9.22 13.53 6.74
N ASP A 146 -8.65 14.36 7.62
CA ASP A 146 -9.37 15.47 8.24
C ASP A 146 -9.60 16.63 7.27
N GLU A 147 -8.69 16.84 6.32
CA GLU A 147 -8.86 17.83 5.25
C GLU A 147 -10.02 17.45 4.33
N LEU A 148 -10.07 16.18 3.90
CA LEU A 148 -11.15 15.68 3.07
C LEU A 148 -12.51 15.71 3.82
N ARG A 149 -12.54 15.36 5.11
CA ARG A 149 -13.76 15.49 5.94
C ARG A 149 -14.23 16.95 6.02
N ALA A 150 -13.32 17.89 6.19
CA ALA A 150 -13.66 19.32 6.23
C ALA A 150 -14.20 19.82 4.88
N ALA A 151 -13.60 19.39 3.77
CA ALA A 151 -14.06 19.71 2.42
C ALA A 151 -15.49 19.18 2.17
N VAL A 152 -15.78 17.94 2.57
CA VAL A 152 -17.12 17.34 2.45
C VAL A 152 -18.14 18.05 3.36
N ALA A 153 -17.79 18.38 4.60
CA ALA A 153 -18.71 19.06 5.51
C ALA A 153 -19.11 20.47 5.03
N THR A 154 -18.23 21.13 4.27
CA THR A 154 -18.47 22.48 3.74
C THR A 154 -19.34 22.47 2.48
N HIS A 155 -19.28 21.40 1.68
CA HIS A 155 -19.85 21.35 0.33
C HIS A 155 -20.82 20.18 0.06
N GLY A 156 -21.05 19.30 1.03
CA GLY A 156 -21.88 18.10 0.92
C GLY A 156 -23.38 18.29 1.19
N ALA A 157 -23.95 19.47 0.88
CA ALA A 157 -25.39 19.77 1.00
C ALA A 157 -26.03 20.04 -0.36
#